data_AF-A0A6M1PLE9-F1
#
_entry.id   AF-A0A6M1PLE9-F1
#
_cell.length_a   1.000
_cell.length_b   1.000
_cell.length_c   1.000
_cell.angle_alpha   90.00
_cell.angle_beta   90.00
_cell.angle_gamma   90.00
#
_symmetry.space_group_name_H-M   'P 1'
#
loop_
_entity.id
_entity.type
_entity.pdbx_description
1 polymer ?
#
loop_
_entity_poly.entity_id
_entity_poly.type
_entity_poly.pdbx_seq_one_letter_code
_entity_poly.pdbx_strand_id
1 'polypeptide(L)'
;MTNKFMRIIGAGALSISLITGVASAVSANDNTASKEGDKVINITPFAIQQSVLNWDLTNNTVADPHTSWTVQIGYPNINMYLKNTGSNSFRVEVKHNTKGTVIFNETIAADGIGRNYINNDSNPLVPSGTYTVTVYGGTAVPKGTVVLKASDTPW
;
A
#
# COMPACT_ATOMS: atom_id res chain seq x y z
N MET A 1 36.30 -5.62 -61.42
CA MET A 1 37.77 -5.74 -61.28
C MET A 1 38.09 -5.98 -59.82
N THR A 2 38.96 -6.95 -59.57
CA THR A 2 39.26 -7.55 -58.27
C THR A 2 40.42 -6.84 -57.56
N ASN A 3 40.37 -6.92 -56.22
CA ASN A 3 41.43 -6.76 -55.20
C ASN A 3 41.84 -5.33 -54.78
N LYS A 4 41.86 -5.07 -53.46
CA LYS A 4 43.05 -5.36 -52.62
C LYS A 4 42.89 -5.03 -51.11
N PHE A 5 43.25 -6.04 -50.32
CA PHE A 5 43.96 -6.07 -49.02
C PHE A 5 43.37 -5.42 -47.75
N MET A 6 42.99 -6.34 -46.86
CA MET A 6 42.86 -6.19 -45.42
C MET A 6 44.24 -6.38 -44.75
N ARG A 7 44.65 -5.47 -43.86
CA ARG A 7 45.68 -5.70 -42.83
C ARG A 7 45.67 -4.57 -41.80
N ILE A 8 45.23 -4.85 -40.57
CA ILE A 8 45.82 -4.25 -39.37
C ILE A 8 46.01 -5.39 -38.36
N ILE A 9 47.28 -5.64 -38.07
CA ILE A 9 47.79 -6.49 -37.00
C ILE A 9 48.21 -5.52 -35.89
N GLY A 10 47.85 -5.80 -34.64
CA GLY A 10 48.37 -5.06 -33.50
C GLY A 10 47.81 -5.59 -32.18
N ALA A 11 48.64 -6.35 -31.46
CA ALA A 11 48.32 -7.05 -30.22
C ALA A 11 48.73 -6.24 -28.97
N GLY A 12 48.10 -6.59 -27.83
CA GLY A 12 48.55 -6.26 -26.46
C GLY A 12 47.88 -5.01 -25.86
N ALA A 13 47.54 -4.94 -24.56
CA ALA A 13 47.72 -5.85 -23.44
C ALA A 13 46.75 -5.49 -22.30
N LEU A 14 46.31 -6.54 -21.60
CA LEU A 14 46.18 -6.71 -20.14
C LEU A 14 45.56 -5.61 -19.25
N SER A 15 44.48 -6.05 -18.58
CA SER A 15 44.10 -5.83 -17.18
C SER A 15 43.94 -4.39 -16.70
N ILE A 16 42.67 -3.96 -16.59
CA ILE A 16 42.26 -2.89 -15.69
C ILE A 16 41.89 -3.56 -14.36
N SER A 17 42.75 -3.36 -13.36
CA SER A 17 42.52 -3.77 -11.98
C SER A 17 41.26 -3.08 -11.43
N LEU A 18 40.27 -3.87 -11.02
CA LEU A 18 39.12 -3.36 -10.28
C LEU A 18 39.55 -3.14 -8.83
N ILE A 19 39.89 -1.90 -8.47
CA ILE A 19 40.10 -1.53 -7.07
C ILE A 19 38.74 -1.54 -6.37
N THR A 20 38.65 -2.36 -5.33
CA THR A 20 37.52 -2.47 -4.40
C THR A 20 37.26 -1.13 -3.71
N GLY A 21 36.31 -0.37 -4.23
CA GLY A 21 35.67 0.71 -3.49
C GLY A 21 34.52 0.14 -2.67
N VAL A 22 34.78 -0.24 -1.40
CA VAL A 22 33.72 -0.39 -0.41
C VAL A 22 33.24 1.01 -0.05
N ALA A 23 32.38 1.57 -0.88
CA ALA A 23 31.49 2.63 -0.45
C ALA A 23 30.25 1.93 0.13
N SER A 24 30.16 1.90 1.46
CA SER A 24 28.90 1.64 2.15
C SER A 24 27.96 2.78 1.82
N ALA A 25 27.33 2.73 0.65
CA ALA A 25 26.16 3.53 0.37
C ALA A 25 25.03 2.93 1.20
N VAL A 26 24.75 3.56 2.34
CA VAL A 26 23.44 3.47 2.99
C VAL A 26 22.42 3.71 1.90
N SER A 27 21.67 2.66 1.51
CA SER A 27 20.51 2.85 0.67
C SER A 27 19.53 3.66 1.51
N ALA A 28 19.50 4.97 1.26
CA ALA A 28 18.38 5.80 1.68
C ALA A 28 17.12 5.11 1.15
N ASN A 29 16.33 4.61 2.10
CA ASN A 29 14.98 4.14 1.88
C ASN A 29 14.11 5.36 1.56
N ASP A 30 14.32 5.92 0.38
CA ASP A 30 13.48 6.96 -0.20
C ASP A 30 12.87 6.38 -1.46
N ASN A 31 11.87 5.52 -1.28
CA ASN A 31 10.89 5.31 -2.32
C ASN A 31 9.47 5.41 -1.74
N THR A 32 9.21 6.51 -1.04
CA THR A 32 7.90 7.15 -1.11
C THR A 32 7.79 7.78 -2.49
N ALA A 33 7.52 6.95 -3.50
CA ALA A 33 7.02 7.43 -4.78
C ALA A 33 5.60 7.95 -4.54
N SER A 34 5.49 9.14 -3.96
CA SER A 34 4.25 9.90 -3.92
C SER A 34 3.86 10.15 -5.37
N LYS A 35 2.81 9.49 -5.85
CA LYS A 35 2.26 9.82 -7.15
C LYS A 35 1.73 11.26 -7.06
N GLU A 36 1.93 12.07 -8.10
CA GLU A 36 1.17 13.31 -8.28
C GLU A 36 -0.32 12.98 -8.14
N GLY A 37 -0.88 13.28 -6.96
CA GLY A 37 -2.17 12.76 -6.51
C GLY A 37 -2.27 12.58 -5.00
N ASP A 38 -1.15 12.30 -4.32
CA ASP A 38 -1.07 12.28 -2.85
C ASP A 38 -1.07 13.72 -2.29
N LYS A 39 -2.19 14.43 -2.43
CA LYS A 39 -2.47 15.56 -1.54
C LYS A 39 -2.58 14.97 -0.14
N VAL A 40 -1.55 15.19 0.69
CA VAL A 40 -1.69 15.05 2.14
C VAL A 40 -2.66 16.14 2.57
N ILE A 41 -3.94 15.78 2.70
CA ILE A 41 -4.93 16.70 3.27
C ILE A 41 -4.70 16.63 4.77
N ASN A 42 -4.19 17.73 5.31
CA ASN A 42 -3.92 17.88 6.74
C ASN A 42 -5.25 17.96 7.50
N ILE A 43 -5.86 16.80 7.75
CA ILE A 43 -6.96 16.70 8.72
C ILE A 43 -6.39 16.97 10.11
N THR A 44 -7.09 17.82 10.87
CA THR A 44 -6.72 18.06 12.27
C THR A 44 -6.99 16.82 13.12
N PRO A 45 -6.16 16.47 14.11
CA PRO A 45 -6.37 15.28 14.93
C PRO A 45 -7.74 15.21 15.61
N PHE A 46 -8.35 16.37 15.91
CA PHE A 46 -9.66 16.47 16.56
C PHE A 46 -10.83 16.06 15.66
N ALA A 47 -10.64 16.15 14.34
CA ALA A 47 -11.63 15.75 13.35
C ALA A 47 -11.66 14.23 13.14
N ILE A 48 -10.70 13.47 13.68
CA ILE A 48 -10.62 12.01 13.54
C ILE A 48 -11.35 11.37 14.72
N GLN A 49 -12.25 10.42 14.44
CA GLN A 49 -12.88 9.64 15.50
C GLN A 49 -11.84 8.85 16.30
N GLN A 50 -12.07 8.65 17.60
CA GLN A 50 -11.10 7.93 18.44
C GLN A 50 -10.97 6.44 18.08
N SER A 51 -12.04 5.85 17.55
CA SER A 51 -12.11 4.43 17.17
C SER A 51 -11.41 4.19 15.82
N VAL A 52 -10.08 4.26 15.83
CA VAL A 52 -9.22 3.90 14.69
C VAL A 52 -8.99 2.39 14.68
N LEU A 53 -9.09 1.75 13.51
CA LEU A 53 -8.56 0.40 13.34
C LEU A 53 -7.08 0.48 12.98
N ASN A 54 -6.22 -0.18 13.76
CA ASN A 54 -4.84 -0.46 13.40
C ASN A 54 -4.65 -1.97 13.42
N TRP A 55 -4.62 -2.59 12.25
CA TRP A 55 -4.58 -4.04 12.13
C TRP A 55 -3.28 -4.50 11.47
N ASP A 56 -2.45 -5.20 12.23
CA ASP A 56 -1.21 -5.82 11.77
C ASP A 56 -1.44 -7.30 11.46
N LEU A 57 -1.17 -7.66 10.20
CA LEU A 57 -1.29 -9.01 9.66
C LEU A 57 0.09 -9.63 9.37
N THR A 58 1.20 -9.01 9.78
CA THR A 58 2.56 -9.50 9.48
C THR A 58 2.77 -10.95 9.92
N ASN A 59 2.20 -11.34 11.06
CA ASN A 59 2.26 -12.71 11.59
C ASN A 59 0.98 -13.53 11.37
N ASN A 60 0.07 -13.07 10.51
CA ASN A 60 -1.21 -13.74 10.24
C ASN A 60 -1.02 -15.18 9.73
N THR A 61 -1.84 -16.11 10.21
CA THR A 61 -1.84 -17.52 9.77
C THR A 61 -3.19 -17.94 9.18
N VAL A 62 -4.16 -17.03 9.12
CA VAL A 62 -5.53 -17.28 8.65
C VAL A 62 -5.64 -16.89 7.18
N ALA A 63 -6.32 -17.73 6.38
CA ALA A 63 -6.46 -17.55 4.93
C ALA A 63 -7.20 -16.25 4.55
N ASP A 64 -8.38 -16.04 5.13
CA ASP A 64 -9.20 -14.86 4.90
C ASP A 64 -9.56 -14.23 6.26
N PRO A 65 -8.60 -13.59 6.94
CA PRO A 65 -8.85 -13.00 8.24
C PRO A 65 -9.89 -11.89 8.12
N HIS A 66 -10.69 -11.72 9.17
CA HIS A 66 -11.61 -10.60 9.28
C HIS A 66 -11.55 -9.98 10.67
N THR A 67 -11.86 -8.70 10.76
CA THR A 67 -12.05 -7.98 12.03
C THR A 67 -13.24 -7.03 11.94
N SER A 68 -13.62 -6.45 13.06
CA SER A 68 -14.69 -5.45 13.13
C SER A 68 -14.14 -4.06 13.34
N TRP A 69 -14.78 -3.07 12.74
CA TRP A 69 -14.50 -1.66 12.94
C TRP A 69 -15.81 -0.87 12.98
N THR A 70 -15.88 0.19 13.77
CA THR A 70 -17.12 0.97 13.95
C THR A 70 -16.92 2.40 13.49
N VAL A 71 -17.84 2.90 12.67
CA VAL A 71 -17.93 4.31 12.29
C VAL A 71 -18.97 4.99 13.18
N GLN A 72 -18.56 6.03 13.90
CA GLN A 72 -19.44 6.82 14.74
C GLN A 72 -20.32 7.76 13.89
N ILE A 73 -21.50 8.11 14.41
CA ILE A 73 -22.35 9.14 13.79
C ILE A 73 -21.55 10.44 13.70
N GLY A 74 -21.61 11.12 12.55
CA GLY A 74 -20.91 12.38 12.31
C GLY A 74 -19.53 12.24 11.63
N TYR A 75 -19.05 11.02 11.40
CA TYR A 75 -17.72 10.77 10.79
C TYR A 75 -17.82 10.04 9.44
N PRO A 76 -18.42 10.64 8.39
CA PRO A 76 -18.67 9.94 7.12
C PRO A 76 -17.42 9.82 6.23
N ASN A 77 -16.35 10.59 6.50
CA ASN A 77 -15.17 10.62 5.64
C ASN A 77 -14.17 9.56 6.07
N ILE A 78 -13.92 8.56 5.24
CA ILE A 78 -13.07 7.42 5.61
C ILE A 78 -11.75 7.44 4.82
N ASN A 79 -10.64 7.21 5.52
CA ASN A 79 -9.35 6.90 4.92
C ASN A 79 -8.92 5.49 5.33
N MET A 80 -8.57 4.69 4.34
CA MET A 80 -7.99 3.36 4.49
C MET A 80 -6.55 3.37 4.00
N TYR A 81 -5.60 3.16 4.91
CA TYR A 81 -4.23 2.86 4.55
C TYR A 81 -4.01 1.35 4.48
N LEU A 82 -3.39 0.89 3.39
CA LEU A 82 -3.06 -0.51 3.15
C LEU A 82 -1.60 -0.66 2.74
N LYS A 83 -0.93 -1.66 3.30
CA LYS A 83 0.39 -2.10 2.86
C LYS A 83 0.43 -3.61 2.80
N ASN A 84 0.78 -4.18 1.65
CA ASN A 84 0.98 -5.62 1.50
C ASN A 84 2.46 -5.97 1.73
N THR A 85 2.73 -6.82 2.72
CA THR A 85 4.08 -7.32 3.04
C THR A 85 4.23 -8.81 2.73
N GLY A 86 3.19 -9.43 2.18
CA GLY A 86 3.20 -10.82 1.74
C GLY A 86 3.80 -11.00 0.36
N SER A 87 3.80 -12.25 -0.11
CA SER A 87 4.31 -12.63 -1.43
C SER A 87 3.25 -12.64 -2.53
N ASN A 88 1.97 -12.50 -2.18
CA ASN A 88 0.85 -12.53 -3.11
C ASN A 88 -0.06 -11.32 -2.91
N SER A 89 -0.69 -10.87 -3.99
CA SER A 89 -1.73 -9.85 -3.91
C SER A 89 -2.90 -10.34 -3.07
N PHE A 90 -3.55 -9.43 -2.36
CA PHE A 90 -4.80 -9.72 -1.64
C PHE A 90 -5.84 -8.65 -1.91
N ARG A 91 -7.11 -8.97 -1.67
CA ARG A 91 -8.23 -8.01 -1.75
C ARG A 91 -8.70 -7.62 -0.35
N VAL A 92 -9.03 -6.36 -0.12
CA VAL A 92 -9.62 -5.88 1.14
C VAL A 92 -11.02 -5.37 0.87
N GLU A 93 -11.99 -5.87 1.64
CA GLU A 93 -13.37 -5.40 1.61
C GLU A 93 -13.76 -4.84 2.97
N VAL A 94 -14.38 -3.66 2.97
CA VAL A 94 -14.95 -3.05 4.18
C VAL A 94 -16.45 -2.90 3.96
N LYS A 95 -17.23 -3.70 4.69
CA LYS A 95 -18.68 -3.86 4.47
C LYS A 95 -19.47 -3.60 5.74
N HIS A 96 -20.50 -2.76 5.64
CA HIS A 96 -21.40 -2.47 6.75
C HIS A 96 -22.23 -3.71 7.10
N ASN A 97 -22.28 -4.09 8.38
CA ASN A 97 -22.87 -5.37 8.82
C ASN A 97 -24.37 -5.45 8.55
N THR A 98 -25.13 -4.40 8.91
CA THR A 98 -26.60 -4.41 8.76
C THR A 98 -27.09 -3.93 7.39
N LYS A 99 -26.46 -2.90 6.81
CA LYS A 99 -26.86 -2.31 5.53
C LYS A 99 -26.26 -3.01 4.31
N GLY A 100 -25.19 -3.79 4.49
CA GLY A 100 -24.48 -4.47 3.40
C GLY A 100 -23.69 -3.55 2.47
N THR A 101 -23.70 -2.23 2.70
CA THR A 101 -22.93 -1.24 1.95
C THR A 101 -21.44 -1.54 2.01
N VAL A 102 -20.80 -1.71 0.85
CA VAL A 102 -19.34 -1.86 0.74
C VAL A 102 -18.73 -0.49 0.47
N ILE A 103 -17.84 -0.04 1.35
CA ILE A 103 -17.21 1.30 1.26
C ILE A 103 -15.79 1.25 0.70
N PHE A 104 -15.17 0.07 0.70
CA PHE A 104 -13.91 -0.22 0.01
C PHE A 104 -13.91 -1.65 -0.50
N ASN A 105 -13.32 -1.85 -1.68
CA ASN A 105 -13.10 -3.17 -2.28
C ASN A 105 -11.84 -3.14 -3.16
N GLU A 106 -10.68 -3.17 -2.52
CA GLU A 106 -9.40 -2.85 -3.17
C GLU A 106 -8.50 -4.08 -3.29
N THR A 107 -7.81 -4.22 -4.43
CA THR A 107 -6.80 -5.27 -4.62
C THR A 107 -5.39 -4.68 -4.49
N ILE A 108 -4.59 -5.23 -3.59
CA ILE A 108 -3.27 -4.70 -3.23
C ILE A 108 -2.18 -5.63 -3.73
N ALA A 109 -1.36 -5.13 -4.66
CA ALA A 109 -0.19 -5.85 -5.15
C ALA A 109 0.82 -6.15 -4.04
N ALA A 110 1.52 -7.29 -4.15
CA ALA A 110 2.63 -7.66 -3.26
C ALA A 110 3.93 -6.93 -3.64
N ASP A 111 3.90 -5.60 -3.62
CA ASP A 111 5.04 -4.74 -3.97
C ASP A 111 5.67 -4.03 -2.75
N GLY A 112 5.14 -4.27 -1.54
CA GLY A 112 5.63 -3.61 -0.33
C GLY A 112 5.25 -2.14 -0.21
N ILE A 113 4.48 -1.58 -1.16
CA ILE A 113 4.15 -0.15 -1.19
C ILE A 113 2.86 0.11 -0.42
N GLY A 114 2.92 1.05 0.53
CA GLY A 114 1.75 1.55 1.25
C GLY A 114 0.93 2.53 0.40
N ARG A 115 -0.40 2.42 0.44
CA ARG A 115 -1.33 3.28 -0.29
C ARG A 115 -2.48 3.72 0.60
N ASN A 116 -2.97 4.94 0.36
CA ASN A 116 -4.19 5.46 0.97
C ASN A 116 -5.35 5.39 -0.03
N TYR A 117 -6.52 5.00 0.47
CA TYR A 117 -7.78 5.01 -0.27
C TYR A 117 -8.75 5.88 0.52
N ILE A 118 -9.34 6.86 -0.16
CA ILE A 118 -10.17 7.88 0.48
C ILE A 118 -11.60 7.73 -0.02
N ASN A 119 -12.54 7.77 0.92
CA ASN A 119 -13.96 7.90 0.69
C ASN A 119 -14.45 9.17 1.41
N ASN A 120 -14.31 10.30 0.72
CA ASN A 120 -14.76 11.62 1.19
C ASN A 120 -16.21 11.81 0.76
N ASP A 121 -17.10 11.34 1.60
CA ASP A 121 -18.51 11.41 1.31
C ASP A 121 -19.15 12.63 1.99
N SER A 122 -20.05 13.28 1.26
CA SER A 122 -20.73 14.49 1.70
C SER A 122 -22.24 14.25 1.73
N ASN A 123 -22.83 14.29 2.94
CA ASN A 123 -24.26 14.07 3.21
C ASN A 123 -24.71 12.60 3.01
N PRO A 124 -25.01 11.85 4.09
CA PRO A 124 -24.46 10.51 4.33
C PRO A 124 -24.81 9.43 3.29
N LEU A 125 -23.76 8.95 2.62
CA LEU A 125 -23.64 7.71 1.84
C LEU A 125 -22.83 6.63 2.60
N VAL A 126 -21.90 7.01 3.50
CA VAL A 126 -21.23 6.10 4.46
C VAL A 126 -22.03 6.04 5.76
N PRO A 127 -22.73 4.92 6.05
CA PRO A 127 -23.53 4.83 7.26
C PRO A 127 -22.67 4.67 8.51
N SER A 128 -23.06 5.32 9.60
CA SER A 128 -22.55 4.97 10.92
C SER A 128 -22.98 3.55 11.31
N GLY A 129 -22.10 2.82 11.99
CA GLY A 129 -22.37 1.46 12.44
C GLY A 129 -21.13 0.58 12.41
N THR A 130 -21.33 -0.71 12.67
CA THR A 130 -20.25 -1.70 12.62
C THR A 130 -20.07 -2.24 11.21
N TYR A 131 -18.81 -2.34 10.81
CA TYR A 131 -18.32 -2.88 9.57
C TYR A 131 -17.48 -4.12 9.83
N THR A 132 -17.55 -5.08 8.93
CA THR A 132 -16.59 -6.16 8.82
C THR A 132 -15.54 -5.77 7.80
N VAL A 133 -14.28 -5.83 8.23
CA VAL A 133 -13.11 -5.67 7.38
C VAL A 133 -12.57 -7.07 7.10
N THR A 134 -12.63 -7.50 5.84
CA THR A 134 -12.14 -8.81 5.42
C THR A 134 -10.96 -8.64 4.48
N VAL A 135 -9.89 -9.39 4.70
CA VAL A 135 -8.77 -9.47 3.77
C VAL A 135 -8.80 -10.83 3.10
N TYR A 136 -9.07 -10.85 1.80
CA TYR A 136 -9.12 -12.07 0.99
C TYR A 136 -7.76 -12.35 0.37
N GLY A 137 -7.09 -13.37 0.87
CA GLY A 137 -5.85 -13.91 0.29
C GLY A 137 -5.90 -15.42 0.07
N GLY A 138 -6.95 -16.09 0.55
CA GLY A 138 -7.11 -17.54 0.45
C GLY A 138 -5.90 -18.27 1.03
N THR A 139 -5.47 -19.34 0.37
CA THR A 139 -4.32 -20.15 0.81
C THR A 139 -2.99 -19.40 0.82
N ALA A 140 -2.91 -18.21 0.21
CA ALA A 140 -1.70 -17.40 0.25
C ALA A 140 -1.48 -16.70 1.59
N VAL A 141 -2.49 -16.68 2.48
CA VAL A 141 -2.45 -16.12 3.84
C VAL A 141 -1.93 -14.66 3.82
N PRO A 142 -2.81 -13.66 3.70
CA PRO A 142 -2.41 -12.28 3.48
C PRO A 142 -1.58 -11.74 4.65
N LYS A 143 -0.53 -10.97 4.32
CA LYS A 143 0.36 -10.30 5.28
C LYS A 143 0.43 -8.82 4.96
N GLY A 144 0.40 -7.98 5.98
CA GLY A 144 0.41 -6.54 5.74
C GLY A 144 -0.11 -5.73 6.90
N THR A 145 -0.53 -4.52 6.59
CA THR A 145 -1.14 -3.59 7.53
C THR A 145 -2.40 -3.00 6.93
N VAL A 146 -3.46 -2.93 7.74
CA VAL A 146 -4.71 -2.22 7.43
C VAL A 146 -4.95 -1.19 8.51
N VAL A 147 -5.08 0.09 8.13
CA VAL A 147 -5.46 1.16 9.05
C VAL A 147 -6.70 1.86 8.51
N LEU A 148 -7.75 1.97 9.33
CA LEU A 148 -8.97 2.70 8.99
C LEU A 148 -9.19 3.85 9.97
N LYS A 149 -9.43 5.03 9.42
CA LYS A 149 -9.74 6.26 10.15
C LYS A 149 -11.01 6.87 9.58
N ALA A 150 -11.92 7.30 10.45
CA ALA A 150 -13.07 8.08 10.06
C ALA A 150 -12.91 9.53 10.54
N SER A 151 -13.43 10.49 9.78
CA SER A 151 -13.36 11.90 10.09
C SER A 151 -14.68 12.63 9.81
N ASP A 152 -14.99 13.64 10.63
CA ASP A 152 -16.07 14.60 10.40
C ASP A 152 -15.71 15.66 9.34
N THR A 153 -14.44 15.72 8.95
CA THR A 153 -13.93 16.53 7.83
C THR A 153 -13.43 15.65 6.68
N PRO A 154 -13.58 16.06 5.41
CA PRO A 154 -12.98 15.37 4.27
C PRO A 154 -11.44 15.27 4.36
N TRP A 155 -10.92 14.10 3.99
CA TRP A 155 -9.49 13.78 3.79
C TRP A 155 -8.95 14.29 2.48
#